data_AF-A0AAP2PDZ9-F1
#
_entry.id   AF-A0AAP2PDZ9-F1
#
_cell.length_a   1.000
_cell.length_b   1.000
_cell.length_c   1.000
_cell.angle_alpha   90.00
_cell.angle_beta   90.00
_cell.angle_gamma   90.00
#
_symmetry.space_group_name_H-M   'P 1'
#
loop_
_entity.id
_entity.type
_entity.pdbx_description
1 polymer ?
#
loop_
_entity_poly.entity_id
_entity_poly.type
_entity_poly.pdbx_seq_one_letter_code
_entity_poly.pdbx_strand_id
1 'polypeptide(L)' 'MPKRRPEVSDQDIELFGHQWPLGDSVKLDPTVERGTLRAQITRLKQMGYELDATTQTWTYSAAAAA' A
#
# COMPACT_ATOMS: atom_id res chain seq x y z
N MET A 1 -0.62 -13.57 17.39
CA MET A 1 0.45 -12.57 17.21
C MET A 1 -0.17 -11.39 16.48
N PRO A 2 -0.17 -10.15 17.01
CA PRO A 2 -0.65 -9.02 16.20
C PRO A 2 0.34 -8.90 15.04
N LYS A 3 -0.18 -9.00 13.81
CA LYS A 3 0.60 -8.78 12.61
C LYS A 3 1.07 -7.32 12.66
N ARG A 4 2.28 -7.08 13.19
CA ARG A 4 2.80 -5.73 13.37
C ARG A 4 2.96 -5.15 11.97
N ARG A 5 2.07 -4.22 11.64
CA ARG A 5 2.13 -3.46 10.40
C ARG A 5 3.54 -2.86 10.30
N PRO A 6 4.21 -2.96 9.15
CA PRO A 6 5.56 -2.41 8.99
C PRO A 6 5.59 -0.95 9.39
N GLU A 7 6.71 -0.51 9.97
CA GLU A 7 6.85 0.86 10.45
C GLU A 7 6.69 1.84 9.29
N VAL A 8 5.74 2.75 9.47
CA VAL A 8 5.37 3.75 8.48
C VAL A 8 6.23 4.99 8.68
N SER A 9 6.71 5.58 7.59
CA SER A 9 7.51 6.81 7.62
C SER A 9 6.70 8.01 7.14
N ASP A 10 7.12 9.24 7.47
CA ASP A 10 6.48 10.47 6.96
C ASP A 10 6.46 10.53 5.42
N GLN A 11 7.44 9.92 4.75
CA GLN A 11 7.47 9.78 3.29
C GLN A 11 6.29 8.96 2.75
N ASP A 12 5.80 7.99 3.52
CA ASP A 12 4.61 7.21 3.14
C ASP A 12 3.35 8.05 3.29
N ILE A 13 3.29 8.86 4.35
CA ILE A 13 2.18 9.79 4.57
C ILE A 13 2.13 10.80 3.43
N GLU A 14 3.26 11.34 2.99
CA GLU A 14 3.33 12.23 1.81
C GLU A 14 2.98 11.49 0.50
N LEU A 15 3.46 10.26 0.33
CA LEU A 15 3.25 9.46 -0.88
C LEU A 15 1.78 9.05 -1.08
N PHE A 16 1.08 8.71 0.00
CA PHE A 16 -0.33 8.33 -0.04
C PHE A 16 -1.26 9.53 0.21
N GLY A 17 -0.78 10.59 0.83
CA GLY A 17 -1.49 11.84 1.06
C GLY A 17 -2.90 11.62 1.64
N HIS A 18 -3.92 12.01 0.89
CA HIS A 18 -5.33 11.87 1.28
C HIS A 18 -5.82 10.42 1.38
N GLN A 19 -5.08 9.46 0.82
CA GLN A 19 -5.38 8.03 0.90
C GLN A 19 -4.82 7.39 2.18
N TRP A 20 -4.01 8.15 2.93
CA TRP A 20 -3.57 7.80 4.28
C TRP A 20 -4.68 8.08 5.31
N PRO A 21 -4.86 7.26 6.35
CA PRO A 21 -4.15 6.02 6.67
C PRO A 21 -4.59 4.83 5.81
N LEU A 22 -3.63 4.00 5.42
CA LEU A 22 -3.92 2.76 4.70
C LEU A 22 -4.61 1.75 5.63
N GLY A 23 -5.79 1.29 5.20
CA GLY A 23 -6.52 0.21 5.85
C GLY A 23 -5.95 -1.17 5.51
N ASP A 24 -6.73 -2.22 5.78
CA ASP A 24 -6.40 -3.59 5.36
C ASP A 24 -6.62 -3.81 3.85
N SER A 25 -7.39 -2.93 3.22
CA SER A 25 -7.68 -2.90 1.80
C SER A 25 -7.53 -1.46 1.29
N VAL A 26 -6.78 -1.28 0.23
CA VAL A 26 -6.46 0.02 -0.37
C VAL A 26 -6.69 -0.06 -1.87
N LYS A 27 -7.49 0.86 -2.40
CA LYS A 27 -7.62 1.04 -3.85
C LYS A 27 -6.76 2.23 -4.25
N LEU A 28 -5.82 2.02 -5.16
CA LEU A 28 -5.03 3.13 -5.71
C LEU A 28 -5.86 3.90 -6.72
N ASP A 29 -5.78 5.23 -6.66
CA ASP A 29 -6.37 6.09 -7.67
C ASP A 29 -5.50 6.11 -8.95
N PRO A 30 -5.97 5.57 -10.09
CA PRO A 30 -5.20 5.56 -11.33
C PRO A 30 -5.11 6.94 -12.00
N THR A 31 -5.84 7.96 -11.50
CA THR A 31 -5.78 9.33 -12.02
C THR A 31 -4.55 10.10 -11.54
N VAL A 32 -3.87 9.60 -10.50
CA VAL A 32 -2.59 10.15 -10.05
C VAL A 32 -1.51 9.99 -11.12
N GLU A 33 -0.47 10.80 -11.02
CA GLU A 33 0.67 10.70 -11.93
C GLU A 33 1.28 9.28 -11.90
N ARG A 34 1.66 8.75 -13.07
CA ARG A 34 2.23 7.40 -13.20
C ARG A 34 3.47 7.19 -12.33
N GLY A 35 4.26 8.23 -12.08
CA GLY A 35 5.41 8.19 -11.18
C GLY A 35 4.99 7.87 -9.75
N THR A 36 4.04 8.66 -9.22
CA THR A 36 3.43 8.47 -7.89
C THR A 36 2.78 7.11 -7.76
N LEU A 37 2.00 6.67 -8.76
CA LEU A 37 1.35 5.36 -8.74
C LEU A 37 2.38 4.22 -8.61
N ARG A 38 3.49 4.27 -9.37
CA ARG A 38 4.56 3.26 -9.27
C ARG A 38 5.25 3.28 -7.92
N ALA A 39 5.48 4.45 -7.33
CA ALA A 39 6.06 4.58 -6.00
C ALA A 39 5.11 4.00 -4.92
N GLN A 40 3.82 4.33 -4.97
CA GLN A 40 2.78 3.76 -4.10
C GLN A 40 2.73 2.23 -4.19
N ILE A 41 2.72 1.68 -5.41
CA ILE A 41 2.75 0.22 -5.66
C ILE A 41 4.00 -0.43 -5.05
N THR A 42 5.17 0.18 -5.28
CA THR A 42 6.44 -0.34 -4.76
C THR A 42 6.42 -0.36 -3.23
N ARG A 43 5.90 0.71 -2.62
CA ARG A 43 5.82 0.80 -1.18
C ARG A 43 4.83 -0.19 -0.57
N LEU A 44 3.65 -0.35 -1.17
CA LEU A 44 2.66 -1.36 -0.78
C LEU A 44 3.25 -2.77 -0.79
N LYS A 45 4.01 -3.13 -1.84
CA LYS A 45 4.71 -4.42 -1.92
C LYS A 45 5.74 -4.61 -0.80
N GLN A 46 6.55 -3.59 -0.52
CA GLN A 46 7.52 -3.62 0.60
C GLN A 46 6.82 -3.79 1.95
N MET A 47 5.62 -3.23 2.09
CA MET A 47 4.81 -3.38 3.29
C MET A 47 4.12 -4.75 3.39
N GLY A 48 4.15 -5.59 2.34
CA GLY A 48 3.48 -6.89 2.32
C GLY A 48 2.01 -6.82 1.89
N TYR A 49 1.60 -5.78 1.15
CA TYR A 49 0.33 -5.79 0.47
C TYR A 49 0.41 -6.59 -0.83
N GLU A 50 -0.66 -7.34 -1.11
CA GLU A 50 -0.85 -8.11 -2.32
C GLU A 50 -1.87 -7.42 -3.22
N LEU A 51 -1.61 -7.41 -4.53
CA LEU A 51 -2.53 -6.87 -5.51
C LEU A 51 -3.52 -7.96 -5.93
N ASP A 52 -4.80 -7.70 -5.67
CA ASP A 52 -5.89 -8.40 -6.32
C ASP A 52 -6.13 -7.77 -7.71
N ALA A 53 -5.74 -8.48 -8.77
CA ALA A 53 -5.92 -8.03 -10.14
C ALA A 53 -7.39 -8.01 -10.59
N THR A 54 -8.27 -8.78 -9.93
CA THR A 54 -9.69 -8.85 -10.25
C THR A 54 -10.42 -7.60 -9.77
N THR A 55 -10.12 -7.16 -8.55
CA THR A 55 -10.75 -5.97 -7.95
C THR A 55 -9.87 -4.72 -8.04
N GLN A 56 -8.66 -4.85 -8.57
CA GLN A 56 -7.62 -3.81 -8.60
C GLN A 56 -7.37 -3.21 -7.22
N THR A 57 -7.40 -4.06 -6.20
CA THR A 57 -7.34 -3.66 -4.79
C THR A 57 -6.12 -4.27 -4.13
N TRP A 58 -5.46 -3.50 -3.28
CA TRP A 58 -4.31 -3.93 -2.50
C TRP A 58 -4.75 -4.37 -1.12
N THR A 59 -4.52 -5.62 -0.76
CA THR A 59 -4.88 -6.15 0.55
C THR A 59 -3.64 -6.45 1.37
N TYR A 60 -3.65 -6.04 2.64
CA TYR A 60 -2.53 -6.29 3.55
C TYR A 60 -2.47 -7.78 3.88
N SER A 61 -1.44 -8.46 3.38
CA SER A 61 -1.20 -9.87 3.64
C SER A 61 0.08 -10.01 4.43
N ALA A 62 -0.02 -9.99 5.77
CA ALA A 62 1.17 -10.18 6.61
C ALA A 62 1.78 -11.60 6.54
N ALA A 63 1.44 -12.39 5.52
CA ALA A 63 2.11 -13.64 5.19
C ALA A 63 3.37 -13.42 4.31
N ALA A 64 3.51 -12.26 3.65
CA ALA A 64 4.63 -12.00 2.74
C ALA A 64 5.93 -11.51 3.41
N ALA A 65 5.95 -11.35 4.74
CA ALA A 65 7.17 -11.04 5.50
C ALA A 65 7.79 -12.34 6.03
N ALA A 66 8.46 -13.09 5.14
CA ALA A 66 9.29 -14.25 5.48
C ALA A 66 10.67 -14.10 4.81
#